data_AF-A0A969IMY7-F1
#
_entry.id   AF-A0A969IMY7-F1
#
_cell.length_a   1.000
_cell.length_b   1.000
_cell.length_c   1.000
_cell.angle_alpha   90.00
_cell.angle_beta   90.00
_cell.angle_gamma   90.00
#
_symmetry.space_group_name_H-M   'P 1'
#
loop_
_entity.id
_entity.type
_entity.pdbx_description
1 polymer ?
#
loop_
_entity_poly.entity_id
_entity_poly.type
_entity_poly.pdbx_seq_one_letter_code
_entity_poly.pdbx_strand_id
1 'polypeptide(L)'
;MIDLNTHYAESARRFLQTAIVIDDQAMMGSVETIVPVRLEVPTGSLFNSEPEPEPQAAIAIAVEDRAAASSATLNAKLLSQAFLDQSMICGLYRPDMGEDRVNRASGAADAADIVVVDWHLETGNSRPAKEIILRILKNDIDAKGRLRLIAIYTSQAGREAIATDLLAELEQDETLRGRFARSGSDIGNISTRIIVLNKRTTPEAADRDEVNEERLPERLIFEFAKLSEGVVPSFALSSVAAVRQGAHHV
;
A
#
# COMPACT_ATOMS: atom_id res chain seq x y z
N MET A 1 -6.06 8.15 -32.22
CA MET A 1 -7.30 8.04 -31.44
C MET A 1 -6.86 7.79 -30.00
N ILE A 2 -7.02 8.75 -29.10
CA ILE A 2 -6.60 8.59 -27.70
C ILE A 2 -7.65 7.69 -27.04
N ASP A 3 -7.21 6.61 -26.40
CA ASP A 3 -8.05 5.73 -25.62
C ASP A 3 -8.66 6.50 -24.43
N LEU A 4 -9.99 6.40 -24.22
CA LEU A 4 -10.69 7.16 -23.17
C LEU A 4 -10.16 6.84 -21.77
N ASN A 5 -9.78 5.59 -21.51
CA ASN A 5 -9.22 5.20 -20.22
C ASN A 5 -7.87 5.86 -19.96
N THR A 6 -7.06 6.01 -21.01
CA THR A 6 -5.79 6.73 -20.95
C THR A 6 -6.03 8.22 -20.64
N HIS A 7 -7.07 8.83 -21.21
CA HIS A 7 -7.42 10.23 -20.94
C HIS A 7 -7.86 10.47 -19.48
N TYR A 8 -8.66 9.56 -18.91
CA TYR A 8 -9.07 9.65 -17.50
C TYR A 8 -7.89 9.46 -16.55
N ALA A 9 -7.00 8.51 -16.84
CA ALA A 9 -5.78 8.30 -16.06
C ALA A 9 -4.85 9.52 -16.08
N GLU A 10 -4.69 10.18 -17.22
CA GLU A 10 -3.90 11.43 -17.32
C GLU A 10 -4.53 12.57 -16.53
N SER A 11 -5.86 12.71 -16.57
CA SER A 11 -6.56 13.74 -15.81
C SER A 11 -6.46 13.50 -14.30
N ALA A 12 -6.60 12.24 -13.87
CA ALA A 12 -6.37 11.83 -12.49
C ALA A 12 -4.92 12.09 -12.05
N ARG A 13 -3.92 11.69 -12.86
CA ARG A 13 -2.50 11.91 -12.58
C ARG A 13 -2.15 13.37 -12.36
N ARG A 14 -2.75 14.29 -13.11
CA ARG A 14 -2.53 15.75 -12.93
C ARG A 14 -3.20 16.31 -11.68
N PHE A 15 -4.32 15.72 -11.27
CA PHE A 15 -5.07 16.15 -10.10
C PHE A 15 -4.46 15.65 -8.79
N LEU A 16 -4.08 14.37 -8.76
CA LEU A 16 -3.49 13.69 -7.62
C LEU A 16 -2.14 14.32 -7.26
N GLN A 17 -1.94 14.63 -5.98
CA GLN A 17 -0.68 15.17 -5.48
C GLN A 17 -0.16 14.44 -4.26
N THR A 18 -1.05 13.86 -3.47
CA THR A 18 -0.72 13.37 -2.14
C THR A 18 -1.27 11.98 -1.92
N ALA A 19 -0.41 11.10 -1.43
CA ALA A 19 -0.78 9.81 -0.89
C ALA A 19 -0.27 9.69 0.54
N ILE A 20 -0.99 8.92 1.36
CA ILE A 20 -0.46 8.45 2.63
C ILE A 20 -0.58 6.93 2.70
N VAL A 21 0.46 6.28 3.21
CA VAL A 21 0.49 4.83 3.45
C VAL A 21 0.60 4.61 4.94
N ILE A 22 -0.32 3.82 5.47
CA ILE A 22 -0.44 3.47 6.88
C ILE A 22 -0.12 1.99 7.01
N ASP A 23 1.06 1.66 7.53
CA ASP A 23 1.58 0.28 7.59
C ASP A 23 2.52 0.17 8.81
N ASP A 24 2.28 -0.81 9.69
CA ASP A 24 3.04 -1.05 10.93
C ASP A 24 4.43 -1.67 10.67
N GLN A 25 4.64 -2.21 9.47
CA GLN A 25 5.85 -2.89 9.00
C GLN A 25 6.60 -2.08 7.94
N ALA A 26 6.29 -0.79 7.78
CA ALA A 26 7.06 0.11 6.91
C ALA A 26 8.49 0.33 7.45
N MET A 27 9.49 -0.05 6.66
CA MET A 27 10.90 0.07 7.02
C MET A 27 11.68 0.90 5.99
N MET A 28 12.42 1.90 6.47
CA MET A 28 13.41 2.62 5.66
C MET A 28 14.72 1.82 5.62
N GLY A 29 14.89 0.97 4.61
CA GLY A 29 16.14 0.25 4.38
C GLY A 29 16.01 -0.78 3.27
N SER A 30 17.06 -0.94 2.47
CA SER A 30 17.22 -2.16 1.69
C SER A 30 17.55 -3.28 2.66
N VAL A 31 16.76 -4.37 2.65
CA VAL A 31 17.28 -5.66 3.09
C VAL A 31 18.29 -6.07 2.03
N GLU A 32 19.50 -5.52 2.10
CA GLU A 32 20.62 -6.13 1.39
C GLU A 32 20.83 -7.48 2.07
N THR A 33 20.36 -8.53 1.40
CA THR A 33 20.78 -9.89 1.72
C THR A 33 22.30 -9.89 1.65
N ILE A 34 22.95 -9.84 2.81
CA ILE A 34 24.39 -10.02 2.92
C ILE A 34 24.64 -11.44 2.45
N VAL A 35 24.95 -11.62 1.16
CA VAL A 35 25.48 -12.89 0.66
C VAL A 35 26.85 -13.00 1.31
N PRO A 36 27.09 -13.98 2.20
CA PRO A 36 28.40 -14.12 2.80
C PRO A 36 29.39 -14.43 1.67
N VAL A 37 30.25 -13.46 1.36
CA VAL A 37 31.38 -13.68 0.45
C VAL A 37 32.27 -14.71 1.12
N ARG A 38 32.33 -15.91 0.52
CA ARG A 38 33.27 -16.93 0.94
C ARG A 38 34.67 -16.41 0.62
N LEU A 39 35.41 -16.03 1.66
CA LEU A 39 36.83 -15.72 1.54
C LEU A 39 37.56 -17.01 1.12
N GLU A 40 38.00 -17.08 -0.13
CA GLU A 40 38.96 -18.08 -0.56
C GLU A 40 40.31 -17.76 0.08
N VAL A 41 40.71 -18.60 1.02
CA VAL A 41 42.05 -18.53 1.62
C VAL A 41 43.05 -18.88 0.52
N PRO A 42 44.06 -18.04 0.22
CA PRO A 42 45.04 -18.37 -0.81
C PRO A 42 45.81 -19.62 -0.38
N THR A 43 45.63 -20.73 -1.09
CA THR A 43 46.43 -21.96 -0.92
C THR A 43 47.80 -21.76 -1.55
N GLY A 44 48.65 -21.01 -0.85
CA GLY A 44 50.08 -20.93 -1.12
C GLY A 44 50.86 -21.64 -0.02
N SER A 45 51.13 -22.93 -0.17
CA SER A 45 52.26 -23.57 0.52
C SER A 45 52.74 -24.81 -0.22
N LEU A 46 54.01 -24.76 -0.64
CA LEU A 46 54.75 -25.72 -1.46
C LEU A 46 55.50 -26.76 -0.61
N PHE A 47 55.00 -27.16 0.55
CA PHE A 47 55.70 -28.14 1.40
C PHE A 47 54.76 -29.18 2.01
N ASN A 48 55.03 -30.44 1.62
CA ASN A 48 54.48 -31.69 2.13
C ASN A 48 54.55 -31.79 3.67
N SER A 49 53.52 -32.37 4.29
CA SER A 49 53.57 -33.59 5.13
C SER A 49 52.18 -33.81 5.76
N GLU A 50 51.53 -34.93 5.43
CA GLU A 50 50.33 -35.43 6.14
C GLU A 50 50.64 -35.67 7.63
N PRO A 51 49.64 -35.46 8.50
CA PRO A 51 48.85 -36.61 8.92
C PRO A 51 47.33 -36.35 8.85
N GLU A 52 46.57 -37.40 8.52
CA GLU A 52 45.10 -37.46 8.62
C GLU A 52 44.62 -36.99 10.00
N PRO A 53 43.66 -36.03 10.07
CA PRO A 53 42.78 -35.88 11.20
C PRO A 53 41.42 -36.54 10.90
N GLU A 54 40.94 -37.26 11.91
CA GLU A 54 39.62 -37.89 12.02
C GLU A 54 38.48 -37.01 11.47
N PRO A 55 37.37 -37.62 10.96
CA PRO A 55 36.25 -36.86 10.43
C PRO A 55 35.59 -36.07 11.56
N GLN A 56 35.98 -34.79 11.71
CA GLN A 56 35.22 -33.82 12.47
C GLN A 56 33.86 -33.72 11.81
N ALA A 57 32.87 -34.26 12.53
CA ALA A 57 31.47 -34.14 12.22
C ALA A 57 31.19 -32.69 11.80
N ALA A 58 30.89 -32.52 10.51
CA ALA A 58 30.36 -31.28 10.02
C ALA A 58 29.13 -31.00 10.88
N ILE A 59 29.20 -29.93 11.68
CA ILE A 59 28.00 -29.32 12.23
C ILE A 59 27.28 -28.80 11.00
N ALA A 60 26.45 -29.65 10.40
CA ALA A 60 25.34 -29.20 9.61
C ALA A 60 24.53 -28.36 10.58
N ILE A 61 24.77 -27.05 10.56
CA ILE A 61 23.73 -26.11 10.91
C ILE A 61 22.68 -26.43 9.86
N ALA A 62 21.73 -27.30 10.26
CA ALA A 62 20.44 -27.35 9.63
C ALA A 62 20.02 -25.89 9.64
N VAL A 63 20.09 -25.26 8.46
CA VAL A 63 19.29 -24.10 8.18
C VAL A 63 17.89 -24.69 8.30
N GLU A 64 17.37 -24.70 9.54
CA GLU A 64 15.96 -24.82 9.77
C GLU A 64 15.36 -23.86 8.78
N ASP A 65 14.66 -24.47 7.85
CA ASP A 65 13.81 -23.84 6.88
C ASP A 65 12.99 -22.80 7.66
N ARG A 66 13.48 -21.56 7.69
CA ARG A 66 12.75 -20.39 8.16
C ARG A 66 11.69 -20.06 7.11
N ALA A 67 10.93 -21.07 6.69
CA ALA A 67 9.61 -20.97 6.08
C ALA A 67 8.55 -20.68 7.15
N ALA A 68 8.90 -19.85 8.14
CA ALA A 68 7.99 -19.33 9.13
C ALA A 68 8.14 -17.80 9.16
N ALA A 69 7.13 -17.12 8.61
CA ALA A 69 6.86 -15.70 8.77
C ALA A 69 7.86 -14.72 8.13
N SER A 70 7.99 -14.75 6.80
CA SER A 70 8.20 -13.49 6.06
C SER A 70 6.88 -12.71 6.08
N SER A 71 6.54 -12.05 7.18
CA SER A 71 5.57 -10.96 7.12
C SER A 71 6.17 -9.91 6.18
N ALA A 72 5.51 -9.68 5.05
CA ALA A 72 6.05 -8.91 3.95
C ALA A 72 6.27 -7.46 4.38
N THR A 73 7.52 -7.17 4.76
CA THR A 73 7.95 -5.86 5.20
C THR A 73 7.84 -4.88 4.03
N LEU A 74 7.14 -3.77 4.22
CA LEU A 74 6.94 -2.76 3.18
C LEU A 74 8.23 -1.94 3.00
N ASN A 75 8.78 -1.92 1.78
CA ASN A 75 9.96 -1.11 1.47
C ASN A 75 9.58 0.36 1.27
N ALA A 76 9.67 1.13 2.36
CA ALA A 76 9.32 2.55 2.41
C ALA A 76 10.06 3.40 1.37
N LYS A 77 11.36 3.13 1.16
CA LYS A 77 12.20 3.90 0.23
C LYS A 77 11.73 3.70 -1.20
N LEU A 78 11.59 2.45 -1.60
CA LEU A 78 11.17 2.08 -2.94
C LEU A 78 9.75 2.57 -3.24
N LEU A 79 8.84 2.46 -2.26
CA LEU A 79 7.49 2.97 -2.41
C LEU A 79 7.47 4.51 -2.56
N SER A 80 8.23 5.21 -1.72
CA SER A 80 8.35 6.67 -1.80
C SER A 80 8.91 7.12 -3.16
N GLN A 81 9.95 6.44 -3.66
CA GLN A 81 10.50 6.69 -5.00
C GLN A 81 9.46 6.47 -6.10
N ALA A 82 8.71 5.36 -6.05
CA ALA A 82 7.69 5.06 -7.04
C ALA A 82 6.57 6.13 -7.09
N PHE A 83 6.19 6.72 -5.94
CA PHE A 83 5.24 7.85 -5.93
C PHE A 83 5.85 9.12 -6.50
N LEU A 84 7.13 9.40 -6.21
CA LEU A 84 7.83 10.56 -6.76
C LEU A 84 7.94 10.49 -8.29
N ASP A 85 8.16 9.29 -8.86
CA ASP A 85 8.17 9.08 -10.31
C ASP A 85 6.82 9.42 -10.97
N GLN A 86 5.74 9.40 -10.20
CA GLN A 86 4.39 9.84 -10.62
C GLN A 86 4.08 11.30 -10.24
N SER A 87 5.08 12.09 -9.82
CA SER A 87 4.92 13.47 -9.34
C SER A 87 3.99 13.62 -8.12
N MET A 88 3.88 12.56 -7.30
CA MET A 88 3.08 12.56 -6.08
C MET A 88 3.97 12.50 -4.83
N ILE A 89 3.58 13.23 -3.80
CA ILE A 89 4.19 13.17 -2.47
C ILE A 89 3.53 12.01 -1.71
N CYS A 90 4.34 11.08 -1.21
CA CYS A 90 3.87 9.99 -0.36
C CYS A 90 4.35 10.17 1.08
N GLY A 91 3.39 10.34 1.98
CA GLY A 91 3.62 10.26 3.42
C GLY A 91 3.57 8.80 3.88
N LEU A 92 4.42 8.45 4.84
CA LEU A 92 4.39 7.16 5.51
C LEU A 92 4.02 7.39 6.98
N TYR A 93 3.00 6.69 7.44
CA TYR A 93 2.63 6.68 8.84
C TYR A 93 2.75 5.24 9.36
N ARG A 94 3.63 5.06 10.34
CA ARG A 94 3.81 3.78 11.03
C ARG A 94 3.23 3.93 12.43
N PRO A 95 2.09 3.28 12.73
CA PRO A 95 1.49 3.36 14.05
C PRO A 95 2.37 2.70 15.11
N ASP A 96 2.63 3.39 16.22
CA ASP A 96 3.31 2.84 17.39
C ASP A 96 2.32 2.23 18.40
N MET A 97 2.82 1.34 19.26
CA MET A 97 2.01 0.78 20.34
C MET A 97 1.72 1.85 21.40
N GLY A 98 0.43 2.07 21.69
CA GLY A 98 -0.02 2.97 22.76
C GLY A 98 -0.27 4.43 22.36
N GLU A 99 -0.04 4.80 21.09
CA GLU A 99 -0.49 6.10 20.59
C GLU A 99 -1.95 6.07 20.09
N ASP A 100 -2.56 7.25 20.01
CA ASP A 100 -3.87 7.46 19.40
C ASP A 100 -3.76 7.36 17.87
N ARG A 101 -3.54 6.13 17.40
CA ARG A 101 -3.30 5.81 16.00
C ARG A 101 -4.46 6.19 15.09
N VAL A 102 -5.70 6.11 15.59
CA VAL A 102 -6.89 6.37 14.78
C VAL A 102 -6.95 7.85 14.43
N ASN A 103 -6.81 8.74 15.43
CA ASN A 103 -6.85 10.18 15.16
C ASN A 103 -5.61 10.67 14.43
N ARG A 104 -4.42 10.11 14.71
CA ARG A 104 -3.19 10.42 13.97
C ARG A 104 -3.28 10.00 12.50
N ALA A 105 -3.68 8.76 12.22
CA ALA A 105 -3.88 8.26 10.87
C ALA A 105 -4.93 9.07 10.11
N SER A 106 -6.09 9.34 10.72
CA SER A 106 -7.15 10.10 10.07
C SER A 106 -6.74 11.55 9.82
N GLY A 107 -6.03 12.18 10.76
CA GLY A 107 -5.52 13.53 10.58
C GLY A 107 -4.45 13.62 9.49
N ALA A 108 -3.58 12.60 9.38
CA ALA A 108 -2.62 12.52 8.30
C ALA A 108 -3.30 12.25 6.94
N ALA A 109 -4.40 11.48 6.95
CA ALA A 109 -5.23 11.28 5.77
C ALA A 109 -6.03 12.52 5.35
N ASP A 110 -6.31 13.49 6.22
CA ASP A 110 -7.13 14.67 5.86
C ASP A 110 -6.55 15.49 4.70
N ALA A 111 -5.22 15.50 4.55
CA ALA A 111 -4.55 16.20 3.45
C ALA A 111 -4.28 15.32 2.22
N ALA A 112 -4.63 14.03 2.26
CA ALA A 112 -4.30 13.06 1.21
C ALA A 112 -5.44 12.84 0.20
N ASP A 113 -5.08 12.76 -1.08
CA ASP A 113 -6.00 12.36 -2.15
C ASP A 113 -6.21 10.83 -2.17
N ILE A 114 -5.15 10.09 -1.86
CA ILE A 114 -5.12 8.63 -1.78
C ILE A 114 -4.66 8.18 -0.39
N VAL A 115 -5.36 7.22 0.20
CA VAL A 115 -4.98 6.58 1.47
C VAL A 115 -4.75 5.10 1.23
N VAL A 116 -3.57 4.59 1.53
CA VAL A 116 -3.26 3.16 1.54
C VAL A 116 -3.20 2.70 2.99
N VAL A 117 -3.94 1.66 3.35
CA VAL A 117 -4.00 1.13 4.72
C VAL A 117 -3.65 -0.35 4.69
N ASP A 118 -2.63 -0.77 5.45
CA ASP A 118 -2.42 -2.18 5.70
C ASP A 118 -3.64 -2.74 6.46
N TRP A 119 -4.22 -3.81 5.95
CA TRP A 119 -5.37 -4.44 6.59
C TRP A 119 -5.04 -4.96 8.00
N HIS A 120 -3.79 -5.37 8.24
CA HIS A 120 -3.34 -5.92 9.52
C HIS A 120 -2.26 -5.04 10.14
N LEU A 121 -2.66 -3.87 10.65
CA LEU A 121 -1.78 -2.99 11.45
C LEU A 121 -1.35 -3.59 12.79
N GLU A 122 -1.96 -4.71 13.16
CA GLU A 122 -1.59 -5.55 14.29
C GLU A 122 -1.71 -7.01 13.84
N THR A 123 -0.86 -7.89 14.39
CA THR A 123 -0.83 -9.30 13.99
C THR A 123 -2.21 -9.96 14.09
N GLY A 124 -2.82 -10.26 12.95
CA GLY A 124 -4.11 -10.94 12.84
C GLY A 124 -5.32 -10.09 13.25
N ASN A 125 -5.16 -8.79 13.43
CA ASN A 125 -6.24 -7.89 13.87
C ASN A 125 -6.48 -6.77 12.85
N SER A 126 -7.62 -6.83 12.16
CA SER A 126 -8.05 -5.80 11.20
C SER A 126 -8.84 -4.65 11.80
N ARG A 127 -9.18 -4.71 13.10
CA ARG A 127 -9.97 -3.68 13.78
C ARG A 127 -9.34 -2.28 13.66
N PRO A 128 -8.02 -2.08 13.89
CA PRO A 128 -7.43 -0.74 13.76
C PRO A 128 -7.57 -0.16 12.36
N ALA A 129 -7.39 -0.98 11.32
CA ALA A 129 -7.52 -0.57 9.93
C ALA A 129 -8.97 -0.11 9.64
N LYS A 130 -9.96 -0.89 10.09
CA LYS A 130 -11.38 -0.52 9.98
C LYS A 130 -11.69 0.79 10.71
N GLU A 131 -11.27 0.94 11.96
CA GLU A 131 -11.50 2.15 12.76
C GLU A 131 -10.93 3.40 12.09
N ILE A 132 -9.72 3.30 11.53
CA ILE A 132 -9.09 4.37 10.75
C ILE A 132 -9.94 4.71 9.52
N ILE A 133 -10.34 3.71 8.73
CA ILE A 133 -11.17 3.92 7.54
C ILE A 133 -12.50 4.59 7.91
N LEU A 134 -13.20 4.09 8.94
CA LEU A 134 -14.47 4.68 9.41
C LEU A 134 -14.26 6.14 9.83
N ARG A 135 -13.19 6.44 10.56
CA ARG A 135 -12.87 7.81 10.99
C ARG A 135 -12.60 8.74 9.81
N ILE A 136 -11.83 8.28 8.83
CA ILE A 136 -11.53 9.02 7.59
C ILE A 136 -12.83 9.34 6.84
N LEU A 137 -13.71 8.35 6.65
CA LEU A 137 -14.97 8.54 5.93
C LEU A 137 -15.91 9.52 6.64
N LYS A 138 -15.97 9.47 7.98
CA LYS A 138 -16.74 10.44 8.79
C LYS A 138 -16.18 11.85 8.61
N ASN A 139 -14.87 12.03 8.72
CA ASN A 139 -14.22 13.33 8.52
C ASN A 139 -14.51 13.88 7.11
N ASP A 140 -14.51 13.02 6.09
CA ASP A 140 -14.82 13.43 4.71
C ASP A 140 -16.28 13.87 4.56
N ILE A 141 -17.22 13.21 5.23
CA ILE A 141 -18.63 13.64 5.25
C ILE A 141 -18.77 14.99 5.96
N ASP A 142 -18.13 15.16 7.11
CA ASP A 142 -18.16 16.40 7.90
C ASP A 142 -17.54 17.57 7.12
N ALA A 143 -16.53 17.30 6.29
CA ALA A 143 -15.90 18.27 5.39
C ALA A 143 -16.72 18.58 4.13
N LYS A 144 -17.98 18.15 4.04
CA LYS A 144 -18.90 18.29 2.88
C LYS A 144 -18.53 17.45 1.67
N GLY A 145 -17.87 16.32 1.90
CA GLY A 145 -17.44 15.38 0.87
C GLY A 145 -16.03 15.70 0.36
N ARG A 146 -15.30 14.63 0.01
CA ARG A 146 -13.98 14.68 -0.59
C ARG A 146 -13.89 13.57 -1.63
N LEU A 147 -13.36 13.90 -2.82
CA LEU A 147 -13.06 12.88 -3.81
C LEU A 147 -11.83 12.10 -3.33
N ARG A 148 -12.00 10.82 -2.98
CA ARG A 148 -10.95 10.04 -2.31
C ARG A 148 -10.91 8.59 -2.77
N LEU A 149 -9.70 8.08 -2.97
CA LEU A 149 -9.45 6.65 -3.08
C LEU A 149 -8.82 6.14 -1.78
N ILE A 150 -9.39 5.07 -1.22
CA ILE A 150 -8.81 4.30 -0.12
C ILE A 150 -8.43 2.92 -0.68
N ALA A 151 -7.20 2.49 -0.48
CA ALA A 151 -6.73 1.17 -0.87
C ALA A 151 -6.37 0.37 0.37
N ILE A 152 -7.06 -0.73 0.60
CA ILE A 152 -6.67 -1.73 1.59
C ILE A 152 -5.58 -2.58 0.96
N TYR A 153 -4.39 -2.58 1.54
CA TYR A 153 -3.24 -3.34 1.03
C TYR A 153 -2.93 -4.48 1.99
N THR A 154 -3.05 -5.73 1.53
CA THR A 154 -3.10 -6.88 2.44
C THR A 154 -2.31 -8.07 1.94
N SER A 155 -1.72 -8.84 2.87
CA SER A 155 -1.17 -10.17 2.58
C SER A 155 -2.19 -11.31 2.79
N GLN A 156 -3.44 -10.99 3.13
CA GLN A 156 -4.50 -11.96 3.37
C GLN A 156 -5.24 -12.30 2.08
N ALA A 157 -5.47 -13.59 1.83
CA ALA A 157 -6.32 -14.06 0.74
C ALA A 157 -7.81 -13.70 0.96
N GLY A 158 -8.57 -13.61 -0.13
CA GLY A 158 -10.02 -13.40 -0.06
C GLY A 158 -10.44 -11.93 0.02
N ARG A 159 -10.16 -11.15 -1.04
CA ARG A 159 -10.52 -9.73 -1.15
C ARG A 159 -12.01 -9.45 -0.98
N GLU A 160 -12.88 -10.32 -1.52
CA GLU A 160 -14.33 -10.17 -1.34
C GLU A 160 -14.75 -10.36 0.11
N ALA A 161 -14.06 -11.22 0.86
CA ALA A 161 -14.32 -11.39 2.29
C ALA A 161 -13.93 -10.13 3.06
N ILE A 162 -12.76 -9.54 2.76
CA ILE A 162 -12.31 -8.26 3.35
C ILE A 162 -13.30 -7.14 3.03
N ALA A 163 -13.73 -7.04 1.77
CA ALA A 163 -14.73 -6.04 1.36
C ALA A 163 -16.09 -6.27 2.03
N THR A 164 -16.51 -7.52 2.20
CA THR A 164 -17.75 -7.86 2.90
C THR A 164 -17.66 -7.49 4.38
N ASP A 165 -16.54 -7.79 5.01
CA ASP A 165 -16.26 -7.50 6.42
C ASP A 165 -16.21 -5.99 6.69
N LEU A 166 -15.54 -5.22 5.83
CA LEU A 166 -15.54 -3.76 5.93
C LEU A 166 -16.96 -3.19 5.70
N LEU A 167 -17.69 -3.65 4.68
CA LEU A 167 -19.04 -3.16 4.42
C LEU A 167 -19.98 -3.42 5.60
N ALA A 168 -19.88 -4.58 6.23
CA ALA A 168 -20.66 -4.90 7.43
C ALA A 168 -20.38 -3.91 8.58
N GLU A 169 -19.11 -3.51 8.75
CA GLU A 169 -18.72 -2.49 9.73
C GLU A 169 -19.30 -1.10 9.37
N LEU A 170 -19.24 -0.72 8.09
CA LEU A 170 -19.81 0.55 7.60
C LEU A 170 -21.33 0.62 7.82
N GLU A 171 -22.04 -0.50 7.67
CA GLU A 171 -23.49 -0.59 7.87
C GLU A 171 -23.91 -0.59 9.35
N GLN A 172 -22.99 -0.91 10.27
CA GLN A 172 -23.24 -0.79 11.71
C GLN A 172 -23.14 0.66 12.21
N ASP A 173 -22.42 1.52 11.48
CA ASP A 173 -22.24 2.91 11.86
C ASP A 173 -23.40 3.80 11.37
N GLU A 174 -24.05 4.51 12.30
CA GLU A 174 -25.22 5.36 11.99
C GLU A 174 -24.96 6.45 10.95
N THR A 175 -23.71 6.94 10.85
CA THR A 175 -23.35 8.02 9.91
C THR A 175 -23.11 7.47 8.52
N LEU A 176 -22.57 6.25 8.41
CA LEU A 176 -22.11 5.66 7.15
C LEU A 176 -23.11 4.67 6.54
N ARG A 177 -24.04 4.15 7.33
CA ARG A 177 -25.05 3.17 6.92
C ARG A 177 -25.80 3.60 5.66
N GLY A 178 -25.85 2.71 4.66
CA GLY A 178 -26.54 2.93 3.40
C GLY A 178 -25.87 3.93 2.45
N ARG A 179 -24.68 4.47 2.78
CA ARG A 179 -23.96 5.43 1.91
C ARG A 179 -22.99 4.78 0.94
N PHE A 180 -22.66 3.51 1.14
CA PHE A 180 -21.69 2.77 0.35
C PHE A 180 -22.33 1.51 -0.22
N ALA A 181 -21.96 1.18 -1.45
CA ALA A 181 -22.37 -0.05 -2.10
C ALA A 181 -21.14 -0.86 -2.49
N ARG A 182 -21.29 -2.18 -2.53
CA ARG A 182 -20.21 -3.09 -2.95
C ARG A 182 -20.44 -3.57 -4.38
N SER A 183 -19.35 -3.68 -5.14
CA SER A 183 -19.27 -4.32 -6.45
C SER A 183 -18.05 -5.24 -6.47
N GLY A 184 -18.26 -6.55 -6.30
CA GLY A 184 -17.16 -7.50 -6.14
C GLY A 184 -16.35 -7.23 -4.87
N SER A 185 -15.05 -6.96 -5.04
CA SER A 185 -14.10 -6.57 -3.97
C SER A 185 -14.08 -5.07 -3.68
N ASP A 186 -14.79 -4.26 -4.46
CA ASP A 186 -14.71 -2.81 -4.37
C ASP A 186 -15.93 -2.28 -3.61
N ILE A 187 -15.73 -1.28 -2.77
CA ILE A 187 -16.79 -0.57 -2.05
C ILE A 187 -16.72 0.89 -2.47
N GLY A 188 -17.85 1.54 -2.71
CA GLY A 188 -17.79 2.94 -3.05
C GLY A 188 -19.13 3.62 -3.16
N ASN A 189 -19.04 4.91 -3.42
CA ASN A 189 -20.13 5.81 -3.79
C ASN A 189 -19.63 6.80 -4.85
N ILE A 190 -20.35 7.90 -5.05
CA ILE A 190 -20.00 8.90 -6.07
C ILE A 190 -18.70 9.66 -5.80
N SER A 191 -18.26 9.77 -4.56
CA SER A 191 -17.08 10.56 -4.16
C SER A 191 -15.94 9.71 -3.62
N THR A 192 -16.20 8.47 -3.24
CA THR A 192 -15.22 7.65 -2.53
C THR A 192 -15.22 6.24 -3.08
N ARG A 193 -14.02 5.74 -3.40
CA ARG A 193 -13.80 4.34 -3.78
C ARG A 193 -12.84 3.72 -2.79
N ILE A 194 -13.17 2.53 -2.35
CA ILE A 194 -12.37 1.68 -1.49
C ILE A 194 -12.10 0.40 -2.28
N ILE A 195 -10.83 0.09 -2.50
CA ILE A 195 -10.39 -1.11 -3.21
C ILE A 195 -9.58 -2.00 -2.28
N VAL A 196 -9.53 -3.29 -2.57
CA VAL A 196 -8.67 -4.24 -1.88
C VAL A 196 -7.60 -4.74 -2.85
N LEU A 197 -6.33 -4.52 -2.50
CA LEU A 197 -5.14 -4.90 -3.26
C LEU A 197 -4.31 -5.91 -2.46
N ASN A 198 -3.79 -6.93 -3.15
CA ASN A 198 -2.97 -7.95 -2.51
C ASN A 198 -1.48 -7.59 -2.63
N LYS A 199 -0.76 -7.75 -1.53
CA LYS A 199 0.71 -7.77 -1.46
C LYS A 199 1.22 -8.98 -2.23
N ARG A 200 2.44 -8.89 -2.78
CA ARG A 200 3.06 -9.98 -3.57
C ARG A 200 3.15 -11.33 -2.87
N THR A 201 3.21 -11.31 -1.55
CA THR A 201 3.39 -12.51 -0.74
C THR A 201 2.08 -13.22 -0.40
N THR A 202 0.95 -12.77 -0.96
CA THR A 202 -0.38 -13.33 -0.63
C THR A 202 -0.54 -14.71 -1.27
N PRO A 203 -0.72 -15.79 -0.48
CA PRO A 203 -1.00 -17.11 -1.02
C PRO A 203 -2.31 -17.07 -1.83
N GLU A 204 -2.34 -17.69 -3.01
CA GLU A 204 -3.52 -17.80 -3.89
C GLU A 204 -4.05 -16.49 -4.49
N ALA A 205 -3.29 -15.38 -4.44
CA ALA A 205 -3.66 -14.21 -5.23
C ALA A 205 -3.63 -14.58 -6.72
N ALA A 206 -4.76 -14.42 -7.42
CA ALA A 206 -4.73 -14.45 -8.87
C ALA A 206 -3.81 -13.31 -9.36
N ASP A 207 -2.85 -13.65 -10.22
CA ASP A 207 -1.72 -12.83 -10.73
C ASP A 207 -2.10 -11.39 -11.19
N ARG A 208 -3.39 -11.10 -11.39
CA ARG A 208 -3.91 -9.80 -11.86
C ARG A 208 -4.07 -8.73 -10.77
N ASP A 209 -4.18 -9.13 -9.50
CA ASP A 209 -4.48 -8.20 -8.40
C ASP A 209 -3.41 -8.16 -7.31
N GLU A 210 -2.31 -8.82 -7.61
CA GLU A 210 -1.06 -8.73 -6.89
C GLU A 210 -0.29 -7.49 -7.37
N VAL A 211 0.03 -6.58 -6.44
CA VAL A 211 0.69 -5.32 -6.76
C VAL A 211 1.89 -5.18 -5.83
N ASN A 212 3.09 -5.07 -6.41
CA ASN A 212 4.28 -4.70 -5.65
C ASN A 212 4.32 -3.20 -5.41
N GLU A 213 5.16 -2.79 -4.48
CA GLU A 213 5.32 -1.40 -4.05
C GLU A 213 5.71 -0.47 -5.21
N GLU A 214 6.49 -0.94 -6.19
CA GLU A 214 6.90 -0.15 -7.37
C GLU A 214 5.72 0.19 -8.28
N ARG A 215 4.77 -0.74 -8.44
CA ARG A 215 3.61 -0.59 -9.33
C ARG A 215 2.38 -0.05 -8.61
N LEU A 216 2.44 0.05 -7.29
CA LEU A 216 1.32 0.50 -6.47
C LEU A 216 0.83 1.91 -6.88
N PRO A 217 1.69 2.93 -7.08
CA PRO A 217 1.24 4.26 -7.49
C PRO A 217 0.48 4.26 -8.82
N GLU A 218 0.99 3.55 -9.83
CA GLU A 218 0.33 3.45 -11.14
C GLU A 218 -1.03 2.77 -11.04
N ARG A 219 -1.13 1.69 -10.26
CA ARG A 219 -2.41 1.03 -9.98
C ARG A 219 -3.38 1.98 -9.29
N LEU A 220 -2.94 2.74 -8.30
CA LEU A 220 -3.80 3.67 -7.55
C LEU A 220 -4.31 4.81 -8.43
N ILE A 221 -3.48 5.37 -9.31
CA ILE A 221 -3.91 6.38 -10.29
C ILE A 221 -5.00 5.81 -11.21
N PHE A 222 -4.82 4.57 -11.68
CA PHE A 222 -5.82 3.92 -12.53
C PHE A 222 -7.15 3.69 -11.79
N GLU A 223 -7.10 3.27 -10.53
CA GLU A 223 -8.30 3.05 -9.72
C GLU A 223 -8.98 4.37 -9.33
N PHE A 224 -8.21 5.45 -9.14
CA PHE A 224 -8.76 6.79 -8.95
C PHE A 224 -9.42 7.30 -10.23
N ALA A 225 -8.84 7.03 -11.40
CA ALA A 225 -9.43 7.44 -12.68
C ALA A 225 -10.85 6.89 -12.85
N LYS A 226 -11.13 5.68 -12.36
CA LYS A 226 -12.47 5.06 -12.34
C LYS A 226 -13.50 5.82 -11.49
N LEU A 227 -13.08 6.57 -10.47
CA LEU A 227 -13.97 7.47 -9.72
C LEU A 227 -14.39 8.69 -10.54
N SER A 228 -13.54 9.09 -11.47
CA SER A 228 -13.70 10.29 -12.30
C SER A 228 -14.02 9.97 -13.77
N GLU A 229 -14.51 8.76 -14.04
CA GLU A 229 -14.93 8.38 -15.39
C GLU A 229 -16.07 9.28 -15.86
N GLY A 230 -15.88 9.87 -17.03
CA GLY A 230 -16.83 10.78 -17.66
C GLY A 230 -16.23 12.13 -17.99
N VAL A 231 -16.84 12.81 -18.96
CA VAL A 231 -16.33 14.08 -19.49
C VAL A 231 -16.34 15.18 -18.42
N VAL A 232 -17.42 15.28 -17.64
CA VAL A 232 -17.58 16.34 -16.64
C VAL A 232 -16.62 16.16 -15.46
N PRO A 233 -16.53 14.99 -14.79
CA PRO A 233 -15.55 14.79 -13.74
C PRO A 233 -14.10 14.96 -14.24
N SER A 234 -13.76 14.39 -15.40
CA SER A 234 -12.42 14.53 -16.01
C SER A 234 -12.04 15.98 -16.29
N PHE A 235 -12.97 16.77 -16.86
CA PHE A 235 -12.79 18.19 -17.10
C PHE A 235 -12.62 18.97 -15.78
N ALA A 236 -13.43 18.67 -14.77
CA ALA A 236 -13.34 19.32 -13.45
C ALA A 236 -11.97 19.05 -12.80
N LEU A 237 -11.50 17.79 -12.80
CA LEU A 237 -10.17 17.44 -12.28
C LEU A 237 -9.06 18.18 -13.01
N SER A 238 -9.09 18.18 -14.34
CA SER A 238 -8.11 18.89 -15.17
C SER A 238 -8.09 20.39 -14.89
N SER A 239 -9.27 21.00 -14.69
CA SER A 239 -9.41 22.42 -14.39
C SER A 239 -8.84 22.77 -13.02
N VAL A 240 -9.13 21.97 -11.99
CA VAL A 240 -8.57 22.16 -10.64
C VAL A 240 -7.05 22.01 -10.66
N ALA A 241 -6.53 21.00 -11.37
CA ALA A 241 -5.09 20.81 -11.54
C ALA A 241 -4.42 22.02 -12.22
N ALA A 242 -5.03 22.55 -13.29
CA ALA A 242 -4.52 23.72 -13.99
C ALA A 242 -4.52 24.99 -13.12
N VAL A 243 -5.59 25.24 -12.36
CA VAL A 243 -5.66 26.38 -11.41
C VAL A 243 -4.57 26.25 -10.34
N ARG A 244 -4.38 25.05 -9.80
CA ARG A 244 -3.36 24.79 -8.78
C ARG A 244 -1.94 25.03 -9.32
N GLN A 245 -1.62 24.52 -10.51
CA GLN A 245 -0.33 24.81 -11.17
C GLN A 245 -0.14 26.30 -11.44
N GLY A 246 -1.18 27.00 -11.92
CA GLY A 246 -1.13 28.43 -12.17
C GLY A 246 -0.91 29.26 -10.90
N ALA A 247 -1.49 28.85 -9.76
CA ALA A 247 -1.36 29.56 -8.49
C ALA A 247 0.08 29.59 -7.94
N HIS A 248 0.95 28.67 -8.35
CA HIS A 248 2.38 28.68 -8.00
C HIS A 248 3.23 29.66 -8.83
N HIS A 249 2.66 30.25 -9.89
CA HIS A 249 3.34 31.18 -10.80
C HIS A 249 2.99 32.66 -10.54
N VAL A 250 2.23 32.97 -9.48
CA VAL A 250 1.73 34.32 -9.15
C VAL A 250 2.56 34.98 -8.06
#